data_AF-A0A662F9G4-F1
#
_entry.id   AF-A0A662F9G4-F1
#
_cell.length_a   1.000
_cell.length_b   1.000
_cell.length_c   1.000
_cell.angle_alpha   90.00
_cell.angle_beta   90.00
_cell.angle_gamma   90.00
#
_symmetry.space_group_name_H-M   'P 1'
#
loop_
_entity.id
_entity.type
_entity.pdbx_description
1 polymer ?
#
loop_
_entity_poly.entity_id
_entity_poly.type
_entity_poly.pdbx_seq_one_letter_code
_entity_poly.pdbx_strand_id
1 'polypeptide(L)'
;MYPLTHFLFTLVFAYTLFPFEFAVVIAVLSVLFDLDHFLYHLTKKKNPNFIVCWNNAVLGKEHERTFIHHLPGFLVVSGLVFFIAFLNSTVALAIAIAYYTHMFLDYVHFKSKETKKKSKWFGFLFAPTLYEIFLDLILVIILFFFSFSHLS
;
A
#
# COMPACT_ATOMS: atom_id res chain seq x y z
N MET A 1 -2.68 -3.83 4.78
CA MET A 1 -1.75 -5.00 4.84
C MET A 1 -0.34 -4.48 5.16
N TYR A 2 0.74 -5.27 5.12
CA TYR A 2 2.08 -4.68 5.23
C TYR A 2 2.45 -3.84 3.99
N PRO A 3 3.24 -2.76 4.14
CA PRO A 3 3.69 -1.92 3.03
C PRO A 3 4.36 -2.66 1.88
N LEU A 4 5.09 -3.75 2.18
CA LEU A 4 5.74 -4.57 1.15
C LEU A 4 4.70 -5.20 0.20
N THR A 5 3.60 -5.70 0.73
CA THR A 5 2.52 -6.28 -0.07
C THR A 5 1.85 -5.22 -0.93
N HIS A 6 1.58 -4.03 -0.38
CA HIS A 6 1.03 -2.90 -1.16
C HIS A 6 1.98 -2.49 -2.29
N PHE A 7 3.29 -2.42 -2.01
CA PHE A 7 4.31 -2.11 -3.00
C PHE A 7 4.34 -3.16 -4.12
N LEU A 8 4.53 -4.44 -3.78
CA LEU A 8 4.70 -5.52 -4.76
C LEU A 8 3.45 -5.70 -5.62
N PHE A 9 2.26 -5.66 -5.00
CA PHE A 9 1.01 -5.83 -5.71
C PHE A 9 0.78 -4.68 -6.69
N THR A 10 1.00 -3.45 -6.25
CA THR A 10 0.90 -2.28 -7.13
C THR A 10 1.94 -2.33 -8.25
N LEU A 11 3.17 -2.74 -7.95
CA LEU A 11 4.24 -2.85 -8.94
C LEU A 11 3.88 -3.83 -10.06
N VAL A 12 3.32 -5.00 -9.73
CA VAL A 12 2.85 -5.97 -10.73
C VAL A 12 1.82 -5.33 -11.66
N PHE A 13 0.81 -4.64 -11.12
CA PHE A 13 -0.21 -3.99 -11.94
C PHE A 13 0.37 -2.83 -12.78
N ALA A 14 1.16 -1.96 -12.16
CA ALA A 14 1.73 -0.81 -12.84
C ALA A 14 2.70 -1.23 -13.96
N TYR A 15 3.47 -2.31 -13.77
CA TYR A 15 4.44 -2.76 -14.76
C TYR A 15 3.79 -3.36 -16.02
N THR A 16 2.51 -3.76 -15.97
CA THR A 16 1.78 -4.16 -17.19
C THR A 16 1.43 -2.99 -18.12
N LEU A 17 1.49 -1.75 -17.62
CA LEU A 17 1.03 -0.55 -18.33
C LEU A 17 2.12 0.52 -18.50
N PHE A 18 3.17 0.48 -17.68
CA PHE A 18 4.24 1.48 -17.66
C PHE A 18 5.62 0.83 -17.71
N PRO A 19 6.65 1.53 -18.23
CA PRO A 19 8.04 1.11 -18.07
C PRO A 19 8.38 0.88 -16.60
N PHE A 20 9.34 -0.01 -16.34
CA PHE A 20 9.66 -0.47 -14.99
C PHE A 20 9.96 0.69 -14.03
N GLU A 21 10.71 1.70 -14.48
CA GLU A 21 11.07 2.87 -13.68
C GLU A 21 9.84 3.66 -13.23
N PHE A 22 8.88 3.85 -14.12
CA PHE A 22 7.60 4.51 -13.81
C PHE A 22 6.73 3.62 -12.92
N ALA A 23 6.70 2.31 -13.15
CA ALA A 23 5.96 1.37 -12.33
C ALA A 23 6.46 1.35 -10.88
N VAL A 24 7.77 1.43 -10.67
CA VAL A 24 8.37 1.58 -9.33
C VAL A 24 7.91 2.86 -8.65
N VAL A 25 7.89 4.00 -9.36
CA VAL A 25 7.39 5.27 -8.80
C VAL A 25 5.92 5.14 -8.36
N ILE A 26 5.07 4.51 -9.18
CA ILE A 26 3.66 4.26 -8.86
C ILE A 26 3.52 3.34 -7.64
N ALA A 27 4.35 2.29 -7.55
CA ALA A 27 4.36 1.37 -6.42
C ALA A 27 4.78 2.04 -5.11
N VAL A 28 5.78 2.93 -5.15
CA VAL A 28 6.15 3.76 -4.00
C VAL A 28 4.98 4.68 -3.60
N LEU A 29 4.34 5.33 -4.57
CA LEU A 29 3.18 6.19 -4.31
C LEU A 29 2.05 5.43 -3.60
N SER A 30 1.80 4.17 -3.96
CA SER A 30 0.82 3.31 -3.29
C SER A 30 1.12 3.12 -1.80
N VAL A 31 2.38 2.89 -1.44
CA VAL A 31 2.79 2.80 -0.03
C VAL A 31 2.66 4.14 0.69
N LEU A 32 2.89 5.25 0.00
CA LEU A 32 2.79 6.57 0.60
C LEU A 32 1.35 6.96 0.98
N PHE A 33 0.32 6.30 0.44
CA PHE A 33 -1.05 6.50 0.91
C PHE A 33 -1.22 6.13 2.39
N ASP A 34 -0.46 5.16 2.91
CA ASP A 34 -0.45 4.80 4.34
C ASP A 34 0.10 5.91 5.25
N LEU A 35 0.76 6.95 4.69
CA LEU A 35 1.22 8.07 5.51
C LEU A 35 0.05 8.82 6.16
N ASP A 36 -1.17 8.65 5.68
CA ASP A 36 -2.34 9.24 6.30
C ASP A 36 -2.61 8.66 7.72
N HIS A 37 -2.22 7.41 8.01
CA HIS A 37 -2.18 6.84 9.35
C HIS A 37 -1.18 7.56 10.24
N PHE A 38 0.00 7.88 9.70
CA PHE A 38 0.99 8.66 10.44
C PHE A 38 0.51 10.09 10.70
N LEU A 39 -0.13 10.74 9.72
CA LEU A 39 -0.74 12.06 9.89
C LEU A 39 -1.87 12.02 10.93
N TYR A 40 -2.70 10.98 10.93
CA TYR A 40 -3.71 10.77 11.97
C TYR A 40 -3.07 10.62 13.35
N HIS A 41 -2.02 9.80 13.48
CA HIS A 41 -1.29 9.63 14.73
C HIS A 41 -0.68 10.96 15.20
N LEU A 42 -0.04 11.70 14.31
CA LEU A 42 0.56 13.00 14.61
C LEU A 42 -0.50 13.99 15.13
N THR A 43 -1.67 14.06 14.48
CA THR A 43 -2.73 15.00 14.85
C THR A 43 -3.48 14.60 16.12
N LYS A 44 -3.73 13.30 16.32
CA LYS A 44 -4.53 12.79 17.47
C LYS A 44 -3.68 12.51 18.71
N LYS A 45 -2.50 11.94 18.55
CA LYS A 45 -1.61 11.57 19.65
C LYS A 45 -0.54 12.62 19.92
N LYS A 46 -0.36 13.60 19.02
CA LYS A 46 0.65 14.66 19.14
C LYS A 46 2.07 14.12 19.31
N ASN A 47 2.34 12.95 18.73
CA ASN A 47 3.64 12.29 18.81
C ASN A 47 4.23 12.15 17.40
N PRO A 48 5.38 12.78 17.10
CA PRO A 48 6.02 12.71 15.79
C PRO A 48 6.87 11.44 15.59
N ASN A 49 6.96 10.56 16.59
CA ASN A 49 7.79 9.37 16.50
C ASN A 49 7.15 8.29 15.60
N PHE A 50 7.71 8.12 14.41
CA PHE A 50 7.24 7.14 13.43
C PHE A 50 7.31 5.69 13.93
N ILE A 51 8.36 5.32 14.68
CA ILE A 51 8.51 3.96 15.25
C ILE A 51 7.37 3.66 16.22
N VAL A 52 6.95 4.66 17.02
CA VAL A 52 5.83 4.51 17.95
C VAL A 52 4.51 4.34 17.19
N CYS A 53 4.27 5.15 16.15
CA CYS A 53 3.10 5.01 15.28
C CYS A 53 3.02 3.62 14.66
N TRP A 54 4.11 3.17 14.04
CA TRP A 54 4.23 1.85 13.42
C TRP A 54 3.92 0.73 14.42
N ASN A 55 4.59 0.75 15.58
CA ASN A 55 4.42 -0.28 16.58
C ASN A 55 3.00 -0.32 17.14
N ASN A 56 2.36 0.83 17.33
CA ASN A 56 0.98 0.89 17.78
C ASN A 56 0.01 0.35 16.71
N ALA A 57 0.25 0.63 15.43
CA ALA A 57 -0.53 0.06 14.32
C ALA A 57 -0.42 -1.48 14.31
N VAL A 58 0.78 -2.04 14.38
CA VAL A 58 1.00 -3.50 14.44
C VAL A 58 0.38 -4.14 15.69
N LEU A 59 0.30 -3.40 16.80
CA LEU A 59 -0.33 -3.86 18.05
C LEU A 59 -1.86 -3.70 18.07
N GLY A 60 -2.47 -3.13 17.02
CA GLY A 60 -3.92 -2.86 16.98
C GLY A 60 -4.36 -1.75 17.96
N LYS A 61 -3.44 -0.85 18.33
CA LYS A 61 -3.70 0.30 19.22
C LYS A 61 -4.02 1.59 18.47
N GLU A 62 -3.88 1.58 17.15
CA GLU A 62 -4.31 2.66 16.25
C GLU A 62 -5.51 2.20 15.43
N HIS A 63 -6.26 3.16 14.88
CA HIS A 63 -7.30 2.85 13.92
C HIS A 63 -6.69 2.26 12.65
N GLU A 64 -7.13 1.04 12.31
CA GLU A 64 -6.73 0.34 11.08
C GLU A 64 -7.15 1.07 9.81
N ARG A 65 -8.13 2.00 9.89
CA ARG A 65 -8.61 2.78 8.75
C ARG A 65 -8.83 4.24 9.14
N THR A 66 -8.36 5.12 8.28
CA THR A 66 -8.39 6.59 8.36
C THR A 66 -9.31 7.16 7.29
N PHE A 67 -9.38 8.49 7.16
CA PHE A 67 -10.36 9.16 6.29
C PHE A 67 -10.34 8.65 4.83
N ILE A 68 -9.15 8.46 4.24
CA ILE A 68 -9.03 8.01 2.83
C ILE A 68 -9.50 6.57 2.63
N HIS A 69 -9.57 5.79 3.71
CA HIS A 69 -10.02 4.41 3.75
C HIS A 69 -11.54 4.27 3.97
N HIS A 70 -12.27 5.39 4.05
CA HIS A 70 -13.72 5.41 4.18
C HIS A 70 -14.37 6.01 2.94
N LEU A 71 -15.66 5.71 2.72
CA LEU A 71 -16.41 6.15 1.54
C LEU A 71 -16.25 7.66 1.24
N PRO A 72 -16.31 8.59 2.22
CA PRO A 72 -16.12 10.01 1.94
C PRO A 72 -14.73 10.32 1.37
N GLY A 73 -13.66 9.77 1.96
CA GLY A 73 -12.31 9.98 1.46
C GLY A 73 -12.09 9.31 0.10
N PHE A 74 -12.63 8.11 -0.09
CA PHE A 74 -12.64 7.42 -1.38
C PHE A 74 -13.28 8.26 -2.48
N LEU A 75 -14.45 8.85 -2.23
CA LEU A 75 -15.13 9.71 -3.20
C LEU A 75 -14.32 10.98 -3.50
N VAL A 76 -13.68 11.58 -2.49
CA VAL A 76 -12.82 12.76 -2.67
C VAL A 76 -11.63 12.43 -3.56
N VAL A 77 -10.87 11.36 -3.24
CA VAL A 77 -9.71 10.95 -4.04
C VAL A 77 -10.13 10.56 -5.45
N SER A 78 -11.24 9.82 -5.61
CA SER A 78 -11.76 9.43 -6.92
C SER A 78 -12.17 10.63 -7.76
N GLY A 79 -12.82 11.63 -7.15
CA GLY A 79 -13.17 12.89 -7.81
C GLY A 79 -11.93 13.69 -8.25
N LEU A 80 -10.88 13.72 -7.42
CA LEU A 80 -9.59 14.33 -7.78
C LEU A 80 -8.94 13.61 -8.97
N VAL A 81 -8.88 12.28 -8.93
CA VAL A 81 -8.36 11.48 -10.05
C VAL A 81 -9.15 11.74 -11.34
N PHE A 82 -10.48 11.78 -11.25
CA PHE A 82 -11.35 12.10 -12.39
C PHE A 82 -11.06 13.49 -12.96
N PHE A 83 -10.88 14.51 -12.11
CA PHE A 83 -10.54 15.85 -12.57
C PHE A 83 -9.15 15.92 -13.21
N ILE A 84 -8.14 15.26 -12.60
CA ILE A 84 -6.79 15.18 -13.15
C ILE A 84 -6.81 14.49 -14.52
N ALA A 85 -7.71 13.54 -14.77
CA ALA A 85 -7.80 12.85 -16.06
C ALA A 85 -8.09 13.80 -17.24
N PHE A 86 -8.78 14.93 -17.02
CA PHE A 86 -8.98 15.96 -18.04
C PHE A 86 -7.73 16.79 -18.32
N LEU A 87 -6.82 16.88 -17.35
CA LEU A 87 -5.58 17.65 -17.47
C LEU A 87 -4.43 16.80 -17.99
N ASN A 88 -4.32 15.56 -17.47
CA ASN A 88 -3.30 14.59 -17.83
C ASN A 88 -3.77 13.18 -17.47
N SER A 89 -4.23 12.43 -18.49
CA SER A 89 -4.74 11.07 -18.33
C SER A 89 -3.67 10.08 -17.83
N THR A 90 -2.41 10.26 -18.20
CA THR A 90 -1.30 9.40 -17.75
C THR A 90 -1.05 9.56 -16.25
N VAL A 91 -1.01 10.80 -15.76
CA VAL A 91 -0.86 11.08 -14.32
C VAL A 91 -2.08 10.60 -13.54
N ALA A 92 -3.28 10.83 -14.07
CA ALA A 92 -4.51 10.32 -13.45
C ALA A 92 -4.50 8.80 -13.33
N LEU A 93 -4.08 8.09 -14.38
CA LEU A 93 -3.94 6.63 -14.38
C LEU A 93 -2.90 6.15 -13.38
N ALA A 94 -1.75 6.81 -13.29
CA ALA A 94 -0.72 6.49 -12.31
C ALA A 94 -1.24 6.60 -10.86
N ILE A 95 -1.94 7.69 -10.54
CA ILE A 95 -2.55 7.89 -9.21
C ILE A 95 -3.67 6.87 -8.98
N ALA A 96 -4.49 6.61 -9.99
CA ALA A 96 -5.59 5.64 -9.92
C ALA A 96 -5.06 4.23 -9.59
N ILE A 97 -4.01 3.79 -10.28
CA ILE A 97 -3.38 2.50 -10.00
C ILE A 97 -2.88 2.49 -8.56
N ALA A 98 -2.06 3.47 -8.16
CA ALA A 98 -1.50 3.52 -6.82
C ALA A 98 -2.57 3.48 -5.72
N TYR A 99 -3.62 4.30 -5.85
CA TYR A 99 -4.66 4.42 -4.83
C TYR A 99 -5.62 3.21 -4.83
N TYR A 100 -6.09 2.76 -5.99
CA TYR A 100 -7.11 1.71 -6.03
C TYR A 100 -6.53 0.32 -5.75
N THR A 101 -5.29 0.01 -6.15
CA THR A 101 -4.65 -1.25 -5.74
C THR A 101 -4.42 -1.28 -4.24
N HIS A 102 -4.02 -0.15 -3.65
CA HIS A 102 -3.87 0.02 -2.22
C HIS A 102 -5.19 -0.27 -1.49
N MET A 103 -6.25 0.45 -1.86
CA MET A 103 -7.58 0.28 -1.29
C MET A 103 -8.13 -1.13 -1.48
N PHE A 104 -7.92 -1.73 -2.66
CA PHE A 104 -8.35 -3.09 -2.92
C PHE A 104 -7.77 -4.06 -1.89
N LEU A 105 -6.45 -4.05 -1.70
CA LEU A 105 -5.78 -4.92 -0.73
C LEU A 105 -6.30 -4.72 0.70
N ASP A 106 -6.55 -3.48 1.09
CA ASP A 106 -7.05 -3.15 2.42
C ASP A 106 -8.50 -3.59 2.69
N TYR A 107 -9.29 -3.74 1.64
CA TYR A 107 -10.67 -4.22 1.71
C TYR A 107 -10.81 -5.72 1.47
N VAL A 108 -9.82 -6.37 0.85
CA VAL A 108 -9.79 -7.82 0.75
C VAL A 108 -9.42 -8.40 2.12
N HIS A 109 -10.44 -8.68 2.92
CA HIS A 109 -10.28 -9.25 4.25
C HIS A 109 -9.93 -10.73 4.16
N PHE A 110 -8.64 -11.05 4.15
CA PHE A 110 -8.20 -12.40 4.47
C PHE A 110 -8.32 -12.62 5.97
N LYS A 111 -9.46 -13.17 6.41
CA LYS A 111 -9.68 -13.60 7.79
C LYS A 111 -8.86 -14.85 8.09
N SER A 112 -7.54 -14.71 8.24
CA SER A 112 -6.71 -15.76 8.81
C SER A 112 -6.81 -15.70 10.34
N LYS A 113 -7.23 -16.82 10.96
CA LYS A 113 -7.19 -17.00 12.43
C LYS A 113 -5.77 -17.26 12.96
N GLU A 114 -4.75 -17.11 12.12
CA GLU A 114 -3.37 -17.40 12.48
C GLU A 114 -2.84 -16.42 13.54
N THR A 115 -2.17 -17.01 14.52
CA THR A 115 -1.39 -16.27 15.52
C THR A 115 -0.20 -15.59 14.82
N LYS A 116 -0.27 -14.27 14.66
CA LYS A 116 0.82 -13.48 14.07
C LYS A 116 2.08 -13.60 14.93
N LYS A 117 3.15 -14.19 14.40
CA LYS A 117 4.46 -14.19 15.06
C LYS A 117 5.06 -12.79 15.00
N LYS A 118 5.22 -12.16 16.16
CA LYS A 118 5.80 -10.82 16.28
C LYS A 118 7.32 -10.92 16.35
N SER A 119 8.02 -10.13 15.54
CA SER A 119 9.47 -9.93 15.58
C SER A 119 9.78 -8.44 15.71
N LYS A 120 10.96 -8.09 16.23
CA LYS A 120 11.37 -6.69 16.39
C LYS A 120 12.73 -6.47 15.73
N TRP A 121 12.80 -5.51 14.82
CA TRP A 121 14.01 -5.17 14.06
C TRP A 121 14.20 -3.66 14.10
N PHE A 122 15.38 -3.19 14.52
CA PHE A 122 15.70 -1.75 14.60
C PHE A 122 14.64 -0.87 15.29
N GLY A 123 13.92 -1.42 16.28
CA GLY A 123 12.85 -0.72 16.99
C GLY A 123 11.44 -0.95 16.43
N PHE A 124 11.31 -1.40 15.18
CA PHE A 124 10.05 -1.69 14.51
C PHE A 124 9.55 -3.11 14.81
N LEU A 125 8.27 -3.22 15.17
CA LEU A 125 7.56 -4.48 15.33
C LEU A 125 7.01 -4.92 13.99
N PHE A 126 7.26 -6.18 13.63
CA PHE A 126 6.71 -6.82 12.44
C PHE A 126 5.95 -8.06 12.86
N ALA A 127 4.78 -8.25 12.28
CA ALA A 127 3.89 -9.37 12.54
C ALA A 127 3.15 -9.78 11.25
N PRO A 128 3.87 -10.09 10.15
CA PRO A 128 3.24 -10.54 8.91
C PRO A 128 2.53 -11.88 9.12
N THR A 129 1.42 -12.07 8.42
CA THR A 129 0.73 -13.37 8.34
C THR A 129 1.45 -14.31 7.37
N LEU A 130 1.26 -15.64 7.49
CA LEU A 130 1.83 -16.57 6.51
C LEU A 130 1.26 -16.32 5.11
N TYR A 131 -0.02 -15.95 5.04
CA TYR A 131 -0.68 -15.53 3.80
C TYR A 131 0.04 -14.35 3.14
N GLU A 132 0.35 -13.28 3.88
CA GLU A 132 1.07 -12.11 3.33
C GLU A 132 2.44 -12.51 2.79
N ILE A 133 3.20 -13.33 3.54
CA ILE A 133 4.51 -13.82 3.09
C ILE A 133 4.38 -14.63 1.79
N PHE A 134 3.37 -15.49 1.70
CA PHE A 134 3.14 -16.31 0.50
C PHE A 134 2.69 -15.45 -0.70
N LEU A 135 1.83 -14.47 -0.47
CA LEU A 135 1.42 -13.51 -1.49
C LEU A 135 2.61 -12.71 -2.01
N ASP A 136 3.45 -12.18 -1.12
CA ASP A 136 4.66 -11.44 -1.49
C ASP A 136 5.60 -12.31 -2.34
N LEU A 137 5.79 -13.59 -1.98
CA LEU A 137 6.59 -14.53 -2.75
C LEU A 137 6.02 -14.75 -4.16
N ILE A 138 4.70 -14.94 -4.29
CA ILE A 138 4.05 -15.07 -5.59
C ILE A 138 4.26 -13.81 -6.43
N LEU A 139 4.08 -12.63 -5.85
CA LEU A 139 4.25 -11.36 -6.57
C LEU A 139 5.68 -11.17 -7.06
N VAL A 140 6.69 -11.54 -6.27
CA VAL A 140 8.10 -11.53 -6.69
C VAL A 140 8.35 -12.48 -7.85
N ILE A 141 7.77 -13.69 -7.83
CA ILE A 141 7.89 -14.64 -8.93
C ILE A 141 7.26 -14.07 -10.21
N ILE A 142 6.09 -13.45 -10.12
CA ILE A 142 5.43 -12.81 -11.27
C ILE A 142 6.32 -11.71 -11.86
N LEU A 143 6.87 -10.82 -11.01
CA LEU A 143 7.77 -9.75 -11.45
C LEU A 143 9.03 -10.29 -12.12
N PHE A 144 9.60 -11.39 -11.59
CA PHE A 144 10.73 -12.07 -12.20
C PHE A 144 10.39 -12.51 -13.62
N PHE A 145 9.25 -13.18 -13.84
CA PHE A 145 8.85 -13.59 -15.19
C PHE A 145 8.56 -12.41 -16.12
N PHE A 146 7.93 -11.34 -15.63
CA PHE A 146 7.69 -10.13 -16.43
C PHE A 146 8.99 -9.47 -16.89
N SER A 147 10.06 -9.56 -16.08
CA SER A 147 11.36 -9.01 -16.48
C SER A 147 11.94 -9.71 -17.72
N PHE A 148 11.67 -11.00 -17.94
CA PHE A 148 12.13 -11.72 -19.13
C PHE A 148 11.29 -11.43 -20.37
N SER A 149 9.97 -11.28 -20.21
CA SER A 149 9.08 -11.01 -21.35
C SER A 149 9.25 -9.63 -21.96
N HIS A 150 9.82 -8.68 -21.22
CA HIS A 150 10.13 -7.33 -21.72
C HIS A 150 11.56 -7.18 -22.27
N LEU A 151 12.40 -8.21 -22.18
CA LEU A 151 13.75 -8.26 -22.75
C LEU A 151 13.81 -8.91 -24.14
N SER A 152 12.72 -9.52 -24.58
CA SER A 152 12.54 -10.17 -25.90
C SER A 152 11.81 -9.26 -26.88
#